data_AF-A0A8J4PRT7-F1
#
_entry.id   AF-A0A8J4PRT7-F1
#
_cell.length_a   1.000
_cell.length_b   1.000
_cell.length_c   1.000
_cell.angle_alpha   90.00
_cell.angle_beta   90.00
_cell.angle_gamma   90.00
#
_symmetry.space_group_name_H-M   'P 1'
#
loop_
_entity.id
_entity.type
_entity.pdbx_description
1 polymer ?
#
loop_
_entity_poly.entity_id
_entity_poly.type
_entity_poly.pdbx_seq_one_letter_code
_entity_poly.pdbx_strand_id
1 'polypeptide(L)'
;MNKRKITNSFSDSSTEEEVEEIKKKNNNNKTTKQIQKKKSILQNKNNNNNVVDDDDTEDEKEQIPRVKKLKVNKSSSPPSPPINKPSKTTTTTTTKTTSKVNSENKEAIKQVKNKNTTATTTTTTLQPKPKQPLYKVAITNVENKNKKLTEILSELAIFEKNQGLIHKHRAYLKAVQSIKAYAHEIKSGAEAQKLDGVGQKIAKKIQEIIDTGRLNKLDTQQKDEALTSLNEISSISGIGPVLAKKLLSEGVKSIKDLEKIKDKLTHHQQIGLKYHKEFEQRIPRDEIKIIEEIVRKTLYKIDKRIVMETCGSYRRGLPTSGDIDILISHPNYTTDMKDKKDTFEIIEKLVKELKKQKVILEDLSLGPFKYMGVCIVVDDSNSKEKISPHLKENSNNYQEEDDELTQPLDYNEENGDDNTDTDDDTVCEKESSAAGKKQYTPRRIDFKLCPYESYYYSLLHNTGSDEFNRQCRVIALKQGYTLSEYSLNTLNSDNEKGPDMIVHSEKAIFDLINMEYYSPDQRSL
;
A
#
# COMPACT_ATOMS: atom_id res chain seq x y z
N MET A 1 -53.14 -19.12 -44.93
CA MET A 1 -53.71 -18.84 -46.28
C MET A 1 -53.50 -17.36 -46.63
N ASN A 2 -53.07 -17.08 -47.87
CA ASN A 2 -53.02 -15.79 -48.58
C ASN A 2 -52.91 -14.45 -47.82
N LYS A 3 -51.80 -13.71 -48.06
CA LYS A 3 -51.82 -12.47 -48.87
C LYS A 3 -50.43 -12.11 -49.43
N ARG A 4 -50.44 -11.34 -50.52
CA ARG A 4 -49.47 -11.28 -51.64
C ARG A 4 -48.12 -10.58 -51.37
N LYS A 5 -47.10 -10.97 -52.15
CA LYS A 5 -45.81 -10.30 -52.42
C LYS A 5 -45.89 -9.38 -53.67
N ILE A 6 -44.75 -8.70 -53.94
CA ILE A 6 -44.21 -8.07 -55.18
C ILE A 6 -43.79 -6.63 -54.79
N THR A 7 -42.54 -6.20 -54.56
CA THR A 7 -41.16 -6.50 -55.06
C THR A 7 -40.89 -6.15 -56.52
N ASN A 8 -40.02 -5.16 -56.75
CA ASN A 8 -39.27 -5.03 -58.01
C ASN A 8 -37.79 -4.70 -57.70
N SER A 9 -36.91 -5.65 -58.01
CA SER A 9 -35.45 -5.52 -58.18
C SER A 9 -35.13 -5.29 -59.66
N PHE A 10 -33.93 -4.82 -60.04
CA PHE A 10 -32.79 -5.56 -60.63
C PHE A 10 -31.96 -4.51 -61.44
N SER A 11 -30.72 -4.67 -61.97
CA SER A 11 -29.68 -5.73 -62.04
C SER A 11 -28.37 -5.12 -62.65
N ASP A 12 -27.15 -5.70 -62.63
CA ASP A 12 -26.48 -6.62 -61.70
C ASP A 12 -24.99 -6.83 -62.11
N SER A 13 -24.06 -6.57 -61.17
CA SER A 13 -22.87 -7.41 -60.90
C SER A 13 -21.67 -7.53 -61.88
N SER A 14 -20.48 -7.83 -61.30
CA SER A 14 -19.22 -8.32 -61.93
C SER A 14 -18.45 -7.28 -62.80
N THR A 15 -17.12 -7.28 -62.97
CA THR A 15 -15.99 -8.20 -62.64
C THR A 15 -14.73 -7.44 -62.12
N GLU A 16 -13.65 -8.18 -61.83
CA GLU A 16 -12.31 -7.72 -61.41
C GLU A 16 -11.42 -7.19 -62.57
N GLU A 17 -10.22 -6.68 -62.20
CA GLU A 17 -9.07 -6.28 -63.05
C GLU A 17 -9.33 -5.12 -64.05
N GLU A 18 -8.42 -4.22 -64.42
CA GLU A 18 -7.12 -3.65 -64.01
C GLU A 18 -6.87 -2.54 -65.10
N VAL A 19 -5.78 -1.77 -65.02
CA VAL A 19 -5.18 -0.97 -66.14
C VAL A 19 -5.67 0.48 -66.38
N GLU A 20 -4.69 1.40 -66.29
CA GLU A 20 -4.53 2.75 -66.90
C GLU A 20 -5.60 3.86 -66.76
N GLU A 21 -5.43 4.71 -65.73
CA GLU A 21 -5.16 6.16 -65.79
C GLU A 21 -5.21 6.66 -64.32
N ILE A 22 -4.18 7.25 -63.68
CA ILE A 22 -3.53 8.52 -63.99
C ILE A 22 -2.07 8.48 -63.47
N LYS A 23 -1.10 8.46 -64.38
CA LYS A 23 0.33 8.74 -64.09
C LYS A 23 0.99 9.43 -65.28
N LYS A 24 1.11 10.77 -65.27
CA LYS A 24 2.27 11.53 -65.79
C LYS A 24 2.08 13.05 -65.66
N LYS A 25 3.23 13.72 -65.57
CA LYS A 25 3.49 15.19 -65.50
C LYS A 25 3.49 15.77 -64.07
N ASN A 26 4.60 16.31 -63.54
CA ASN A 26 5.92 16.53 -64.14
C ASN A 26 7.06 16.22 -63.18
N ASN A 27 8.15 15.71 -63.74
CA ASN A 27 9.45 15.56 -63.11
C ASN A 27 10.50 15.98 -64.14
N ASN A 28 11.43 16.88 -63.78
CA ASN A 28 12.80 17.00 -64.30
C ASN A 28 13.43 18.35 -63.93
N ASN A 29 14.53 18.31 -63.18
CA ASN A 29 15.85 18.47 -63.84
C ASN A 29 17.00 17.95 -62.94
N LYS A 30 17.94 17.25 -63.58
CA LYS A 30 19.25 16.87 -63.02
C LYS A 30 20.21 18.06 -63.18
N THR A 31 21.38 18.14 -62.53
CA THR A 31 22.63 17.50 -63.01
C THR A 31 23.77 17.62 -61.98
N THR A 32 24.73 16.69 -62.10
CA THR A 32 25.90 16.40 -61.25
C THR A 32 27.01 17.47 -61.22
N LYS A 33 27.73 17.59 -60.07
CA LYS A 33 29.17 17.21 -59.93
C LYS A 33 29.78 17.47 -58.53
N GLN A 34 30.60 16.52 -58.10
CA GLN A 34 31.82 16.58 -57.26
C GLN A 34 32.09 17.79 -56.32
N ILE A 35 32.45 17.48 -55.06
CA ILE A 35 33.75 17.84 -54.45
C ILE A 35 34.10 16.80 -53.36
N GLN A 36 35.38 16.42 -53.28
CA GLN A 36 35.96 15.51 -52.27
C GLN A 36 36.85 16.27 -51.27
N LYS A 37 37.28 15.57 -50.20
CA LYS A 37 38.35 15.90 -49.23
C LYS A 37 37.93 16.96 -48.17
N LYS A 38 38.35 16.85 -46.90
CA LYS A 38 39.34 15.96 -46.21
C LYS A 38 38.84 15.71 -44.76
N LYS A 39 39.02 14.52 -44.18
CA LYS A 39 40.01 14.16 -43.11
C LYS A 39 40.00 15.11 -41.90
N SER A 40 40.09 14.66 -40.64
CA SER A 40 40.36 13.34 -40.00
C SER A 40 40.04 13.47 -38.48
N ILE A 41 40.04 12.49 -37.57
CA ILE A 41 40.90 11.32 -37.25
C ILE A 41 39.96 10.33 -36.51
N LEU A 42 39.79 9.06 -36.92
CA LEU A 42 40.52 7.85 -36.46
C LEU A 42 40.51 7.62 -34.91
N GLN A 43 40.46 6.42 -34.34
CA GLN A 43 40.02 5.07 -34.77
C GLN A 43 40.25 4.09 -33.59
N ASN A 44 39.46 3.01 -33.47
CA ASN A 44 39.92 1.66 -33.05
C ASN A 44 40.52 1.46 -31.62
N LYS A 45 40.64 0.27 -31.02
CA LYS A 45 40.26 -1.12 -31.40
C LYS A 45 40.27 -2.05 -30.17
N ASN A 46 39.52 -3.16 -30.26
CA ASN A 46 39.84 -4.55 -29.89
C ASN A 46 38.59 -5.22 -29.27
N ASN A 47 37.88 -6.11 -29.95
CA ASN A 47 38.23 -7.45 -30.45
C ASN A 47 38.42 -8.50 -29.34
N ASN A 48 37.56 -9.52 -29.31
CA ASN A 48 37.93 -10.80 -29.94
C ASN A 48 36.69 -11.62 -30.38
N ASN A 49 36.90 -12.44 -31.41
CA ASN A 49 35.94 -13.34 -32.08
C ASN A 49 35.96 -14.75 -31.39
N ASN A 50 35.23 -15.82 -31.74
CA ASN A 50 34.72 -16.41 -33.01
C ASN A 50 33.39 -17.17 -32.71
N VAL A 51 32.36 -17.21 -33.57
CA VAL A 51 32.15 -18.02 -34.82
C VAL A 51 32.09 -19.55 -34.60
N VAL A 52 30.93 -20.17 -34.87
CA VAL A 52 30.61 -21.25 -35.86
C VAL A 52 29.10 -21.61 -35.73
N ASP A 53 28.50 -22.06 -36.83
CA ASP A 53 27.05 -22.24 -37.09
C ASP A 53 26.47 -23.65 -36.75
N ASP A 54 25.20 -23.84 -37.16
CA ASP A 54 24.47 -25.08 -37.54
C ASP A 54 23.38 -25.71 -36.63
N ASP A 55 22.16 -25.69 -37.21
CA ASP A 55 21.03 -26.65 -37.31
C ASP A 55 20.19 -27.22 -36.13
N ASP A 56 18.88 -27.16 -36.39
CA ASP A 56 17.77 -28.11 -36.19
C ASP A 56 17.59 -28.91 -34.88
N THR A 57 16.43 -28.73 -34.24
CA THR A 57 15.24 -29.61 -34.43
C THR A 57 14.05 -29.20 -33.55
N GLU A 58 12.83 -29.38 -34.07
CA GLU A 58 11.58 -29.40 -33.27
C GLU A 58 11.44 -30.77 -32.57
N ASP A 59 10.75 -30.86 -31.41
CA ASP A 59 9.70 -31.89 -31.23
C ASP A 59 8.79 -31.72 -29.99
N GLU A 60 7.78 -32.61 -29.90
CA GLU A 60 6.47 -32.37 -29.27
C GLU A 60 6.28 -32.48 -27.74
N LYS A 61 5.21 -31.78 -27.31
CA LYS A 61 4.17 -32.12 -26.30
C LYS A 61 4.32 -33.40 -25.45
N GLU A 62 3.91 -33.30 -24.18
CA GLU A 62 2.96 -34.27 -23.59
C GLU A 62 2.10 -33.66 -22.46
N GLN A 63 0.95 -34.29 -22.15
CA GLN A 63 -0.08 -33.82 -21.20
C GLN A 63 -0.38 -34.85 -20.09
N ILE A 64 -1.34 -34.53 -19.18
CA ILE A 64 -2.13 -35.46 -18.31
C ILE A 64 -1.45 -35.85 -16.96
N PRO A 65 -2.16 -36.12 -15.82
CA PRO A 65 -3.55 -35.85 -15.42
C PRO A 65 -3.76 -35.04 -14.11
N ARG A 66 -5.02 -34.65 -13.94
CA ARG A 66 -5.73 -34.06 -12.78
C ARG A 66 -5.92 -35.06 -11.61
N VAL A 67 -5.74 -34.63 -10.34
CA VAL A 67 -6.08 -35.41 -9.13
C VAL A 67 -7.07 -34.66 -8.20
N LYS A 68 -7.71 -35.40 -7.29
CA LYS A 68 -9.07 -35.15 -6.74
C LYS A 68 -9.15 -34.18 -5.54
N LYS A 69 -10.29 -33.49 -5.41
CA LYS A 69 -10.71 -32.73 -4.23
C LYS A 69 -10.86 -33.63 -2.99
N LEU A 70 -10.44 -33.14 -1.82
CA LEU A 70 -10.82 -33.67 -0.49
C LEU A 70 -11.81 -32.73 0.22
N LYS A 71 -12.62 -33.30 1.13
CA LYS A 71 -13.73 -32.63 1.81
C LYS A 71 -13.25 -31.79 3.00
N VAL A 72 -13.96 -30.70 3.29
CA VAL A 72 -13.77 -29.86 4.49
C VAL A 72 -14.86 -30.16 5.52
N ASN A 73 -14.47 -30.41 6.78
CA ASN A 73 -15.38 -30.48 7.93
C ASN A 73 -15.52 -29.11 8.62
N LYS A 74 -16.64 -28.90 9.33
CA LYS A 74 -17.04 -27.63 9.97
C LYS A 74 -16.59 -27.51 11.45
N SER A 75 -16.81 -26.31 12.02
CA SER A 75 -16.52 -25.84 13.39
C SER A 75 -15.07 -25.36 13.61
N SER A 76 -14.76 -24.33 14.41
CA SER A 76 -15.57 -23.28 15.07
C SER A 76 -14.68 -22.07 15.45
N SER A 77 -15.27 -20.96 15.94
CA SER A 77 -14.61 -19.67 16.32
C SER A 77 -13.90 -18.87 15.20
N PRO A 78 -13.80 -17.53 15.31
CA PRO A 78 -13.02 -16.71 14.37
C PRO A 78 -11.53 -17.03 14.50
N PRO A 79 -10.78 -17.17 13.39
CA PRO A 79 -9.37 -17.53 13.45
C PRO A 79 -8.52 -16.33 13.88
N SER A 80 -7.78 -16.49 14.98
CA SER A 80 -6.60 -15.65 15.22
C SER A 80 -5.56 -15.87 14.10
N PRO A 81 -4.72 -14.87 13.76
CA PRO A 81 -3.56 -15.08 12.90
C PRO A 81 -2.65 -16.20 13.44
N PRO A 82 -1.82 -16.85 12.60
CA PRO A 82 -1.34 -18.20 12.85
C PRO A 82 -0.53 -18.32 14.16
N ILE A 83 -1.02 -19.15 15.09
CA ILE A 83 -0.35 -19.57 16.33
C ILE A 83 -0.28 -21.10 16.30
N ASN A 84 0.92 -21.66 16.33
CA ASN A 84 1.13 -23.10 16.50
C ASN A 84 1.60 -23.39 17.94
N LYS A 85 0.86 -24.22 18.67
CA LYS A 85 1.35 -24.81 19.93
C LYS A 85 2.32 -25.96 19.63
N PRO A 86 3.39 -26.15 20.41
CA PRO A 86 4.34 -27.24 20.17
C PRO A 86 3.67 -28.61 20.42
N SER A 87 3.68 -29.47 19.41
CA SER A 87 3.18 -30.85 19.52
C SER A 87 4.21 -31.74 20.22
N LYS A 88 3.77 -32.54 21.20
CA LYS A 88 4.62 -33.53 21.86
C LYS A 88 4.82 -34.76 20.96
N THR A 89 6.07 -35.13 20.73
CA THR A 89 6.43 -36.36 20.02
C THR A 89 5.95 -37.58 20.82
N THR A 90 5.11 -38.41 20.22
CA THR A 90 4.74 -39.73 20.78
C THR A 90 5.46 -40.81 19.99
N THR A 91 6.36 -41.54 20.64
CA THR A 91 7.15 -42.61 20.03
C THR A 91 6.34 -43.90 19.97
N THR A 92 6.22 -44.50 18.78
CA THR A 92 5.65 -45.85 18.61
C THR A 92 6.69 -46.77 17.98
N THR A 93 7.04 -47.83 18.68
CA THR A 93 8.03 -48.85 18.29
C THR A 93 7.32 -50.10 17.73
N THR A 94 8.10 -51.07 17.21
CA THR A 94 7.70 -52.39 16.67
C THR A 94 7.06 -52.38 15.27
N THR A 95 7.36 -53.29 14.34
CA THR A 95 8.37 -54.38 14.28
C THR A 95 8.66 -54.70 12.80
N LYS A 96 9.86 -55.19 12.45
CA LYS A 96 10.11 -55.84 11.15
C LYS A 96 10.93 -57.11 11.30
N THR A 97 10.55 -58.12 10.53
CA THR A 97 10.93 -59.52 10.66
C THR A 97 12.23 -59.87 9.92
N THR A 98 12.77 -61.05 10.22
CA THR A 98 14.11 -61.56 9.91
C THR A 98 14.34 -62.16 8.51
N SER A 99 15.53 -61.94 7.95
CA SER A 99 16.34 -62.93 7.18
C SER A 99 17.77 -62.36 7.00
N LYS A 100 18.84 -62.97 7.54
CA LYS A 100 19.74 -63.98 6.90
C LYS A 100 20.29 -63.57 5.52
N VAL A 101 21.57 -63.76 5.16
CA VAL A 101 22.84 -64.13 5.84
C VAL A 101 23.97 -63.96 4.79
N ASN A 102 25.15 -63.42 5.13
CA ASN A 102 26.47 -64.06 4.86
C ASN A 102 27.68 -63.19 5.26
N SER A 103 28.80 -63.88 5.45
CA SER A 103 30.11 -63.43 5.93
C SER A 103 31.06 -62.99 4.81
N GLU A 104 32.02 -62.10 5.12
CA GLU A 104 33.45 -62.47 5.23
C GLU A 104 34.33 -61.30 5.70
N ASN A 105 35.59 -61.59 6.01
CA ASN A 105 36.44 -60.83 6.93
C ASN A 105 37.81 -60.55 6.29
N LYS A 106 38.33 -59.30 6.32
CA LYS A 106 39.75 -58.95 6.62
C LYS A 106 40.14 -57.48 6.37
N GLU A 107 41.26 -57.13 6.97
CA GLU A 107 41.77 -55.78 7.24
C GLU A 107 42.74 -55.22 6.18
N ALA A 108 43.16 -53.96 6.44
CA ALA A 108 44.42 -53.31 6.08
C ALA A 108 44.36 -52.11 5.11
N ILE A 109 45.14 -51.09 5.46
CA ILE A 109 45.02 -49.69 5.00
C ILE A 109 46.04 -49.36 3.89
N LYS A 110 45.60 -48.70 2.81
CA LYS A 110 46.45 -47.87 1.92
C LYS A 110 45.60 -46.79 1.20
N GLN A 111 46.22 -45.68 0.83
CA GLN A 111 45.57 -44.47 0.27
C GLN A 111 45.81 -44.37 -1.27
N VAL A 112 45.25 -43.46 -2.10
CA VAL A 112 44.67 -42.10 -1.93
C VAL A 112 43.59 -41.85 -3.02
N LYS A 113 42.49 -41.10 -2.72
CA LYS A 113 41.41 -40.60 -3.65
C LYS A 113 40.54 -41.70 -4.30
N ASN A 114 39.20 -41.72 -4.21
CA ASN A 114 38.26 -40.64 -4.58
C ASN A 114 36.79 -40.96 -4.13
N LYS A 115 35.99 -39.91 -3.88
CA LYS A 115 34.51 -39.80 -3.93
C LYS A 115 33.61 -41.03 -3.62
N ASN A 116 32.79 -40.95 -2.56
CA ASN A 116 31.35 -40.72 -2.72
C ASN A 116 30.58 -40.40 -1.42
N THR A 117 29.51 -39.63 -1.63
CA THR A 117 28.42 -39.16 -0.75
C THR A 117 27.99 -40.04 0.43
N THR A 118 27.87 -39.42 1.61
CA THR A 118 26.82 -39.76 2.60
C THR A 118 26.38 -38.48 3.30
N ALA A 119 25.07 -38.20 3.28
CA ALA A 119 24.52 -37.01 3.91
C ALA A 119 24.61 -37.12 5.43
N THR A 120 25.51 -36.34 6.04
CA THR A 120 25.54 -36.17 7.51
C THR A 120 24.70 -34.95 7.85
N THR A 121 23.65 -35.15 8.65
CA THR A 121 22.82 -34.07 9.19
C THR A 121 23.61 -33.28 10.24
N THR A 122 24.47 -32.37 9.79
CA THR A 122 25.13 -31.41 10.67
C THR A 122 24.09 -30.41 11.15
N THR A 123 23.52 -30.64 12.34
CA THR A 123 22.77 -29.62 13.05
C THR A 123 23.74 -28.50 13.45
N THR A 124 23.93 -27.53 12.55
CA THR A 124 24.71 -26.32 12.83
C THR A 124 23.97 -25.50 13.88
N THR A 125 24.27 -25.80 15.15
CA THR A 125 23.86 -24.96 16.27
C THR A 125 24.53 -23.61 16.06
N LEU A 126 23.74 -22.59 15.71
CA LEU A 126 24.23 -21.23 15.59
C LEU A 126 24.85 -20.84 16.94
N GLN A 127 26.17 -20.62 16.96
CA GLN A 127 26.81 -20.09 18.16
C GLN A 127 26.18 -18.73 18.48
N PRO A 128 25.87 -18.44 19.76
CA PRO A 128 25.28 -17.17 20.12
C PRO A 128 26.26 -16.04 19.80
N LYS A 129 25.93 -15.25 18.77
CA LYS A 129 26.60 -13.95 18.54
C LYS A 129 26.53 -13.15 19.86
N PRO A 130 27.60 -12.42 20.24
CA PRO A 130 27.54 -11.54 21.40
C PRO A 130 26.32 -10.61 21.27
N LYS A 131 25.58 -10.41 22.37
CA LYS A 131 24.36 -9.59 22.39
C LYS A 131 24.71 -8.14 22.04
N GLN A 132 24.66 -7.82 20.75
CA GLN A 132 24.78 -6.46 20.24
C GLN A 132 23.64 -5.62 20.84
N PRO A 133 23.89 -4.34 21.17
CA PRO A 133 22.81 -3.46 21.60
C PRO A 133 21.73 -3.39 20.51
N LEU A 134 20.46 -3.40 20.92
CA LEU A 134 19.34 -3.30 19.99
C LEU A 134 19.40 -1.99 19.20
N TYR A 135 19.10 -2.05 17.90
CA TYR A 135 18.92 -0.84 17.11
C TYR A 135 17.68 -0.09 17.61
N LYS A 136 17.86 1.18 17.95
CA LYS A 136 16.80 2.10 18.34
C LYS A 136 16.55 3.14 17.24
N VAL A 137 15.31 3.60 17.11
CA VAL A 137 14.95 4.76 16.28
C VAL A 137 14.50 5.91 17.17
N ALA A 138 14.73 7.16 16.72
CA ALA A 138 14.24 8.34 17.43
C ALA A 138 12.71 8.44 17.28
N ILE A 139 11.98 8.13 18.35
CA ILE A 139 10.52 8.25 18.43
C ILE A 139 10.13 9.73 18.50
N THR A 140 9.08 10.13 17.78
CA THR A 140 8.52 11.49 17.88
C THR A 140 7.87 11.73 19.23
N ASN A 141 8.11 12.89 19.84
CA ASN A 141 7.39 13.27 21.06
C ASN A 141 5.91 13.53 20.75
N VAL A 142 5.05 13.24 21.73
CA VAL A 142 3.60 13.52 21.68
C VAL A 142 3.35 15.02 21.45
N GLU A 143 4.17 15.87 22.07
CA GLU A 143 4.21 17.31 21.86
C GLU A 143 5.41 17.72 20.99
N ASN A 144 5.15 18.21 19.78
CA ASN A 144 6.20 18.75 18.90
C ASN A 144 6.55 20.19 19.28
N LYS A 145 7.47 20.34 20.25
CA LYS A 145 7.97 21.65 20.71
C LYS A 145 8.67 22.49 19.63
N ASN A 146 9.01 21.88 18.50
CA ASN A 146 9.71 22.51 17.38
C ASN A 146 8.79 22.67 16.15
N LYS A 147 7.47 22.74 16.35
CA LYS A 147 6.43 22.73 15.30
C LYS A 147 6.77 23.64 14.11
N LYS A 148 7.06 24.93 14.35
CA LYS A 148 7.39 25.91 13.29
C LYS A 148 8.61 25.51 12.44
N LEU A 149 9.66 24.97 13.06
CA LEU A 149 10.83 24.45 12.34
C LEU A 149 10.43 23.26 11.46
N THR A 150 9.63 22.34 12.00
CA THR A 150 9.20 21.14 11.28
C THR A 150 8.27 21.46 10.11
N GLU A 151 7.38 22.45 10.23
CA GLU A 151 6.46 22.88 9.17
C GLU A 151 7.23 23.49 7.99
N ILE A 152 8.08 24.49 8.24
CA ILE A 152 8.87 25.18 7.20
C ILE A 152 9.81 24.21 6.47
N LEU A 153 10.45 23.29 7.21
CA LEU A 153 11.32 22.27 6.61
C LEU A 153 10.53 21.20 5.84
N SER A 154 9.31 20.87 6.25
CA SER A 154 8.43 19.95 5.51
C SER A 154 7.92 20.55 4.21
N GLU A 155 7.53 21.83 4.21
CA GLU A 155 7.12 22.54 3.00
C GLU A 155 8.27 22.62 1.98
N LEU A 156 9.46 22.99 2.43
CA LEU A 156 10.68 22.95 1.61
C LEU A 156 10.97 21.54 1.05
N ALA A 157 10.69 20.49 1.83
CA ALA A 157 10.85 19.12 1.37
C ALA A 157 9.89 18.79 0.21
N ILE A 158 8.67 19.34 0.19
CA ILE A 158 7.70 19.17 -0.91
C ILE A 158 8.21 19.86 -2.18
N PHE A 159 8.67 21.12 -2.08
CA PHE A 159 9.28 21.83 -3.22
C PHE A 159 10.45 21.03 -3.83
N GLU A 160 11.35 20.49 -3.01
CA GLU A 160 12.49 19.74 -3.52
C GLU A 160 12.06 18.37 -4.09
N LYS A 161 11.03 17.70 -3.52
CA LYS A 161 10.43 16.48 -4.09
C LYS A 161 9.89 16.72 -5.49
N ASN A 162 9.08 17.75 -5.67
CA ASN A 162 8.37 18.00 -6.93
C ASN A 162 9.32 18.50 -8.04
N GLN A 163 10.41 19.18 -7.67
CA GLN A 163 11.53 19.43 -8.58
C GLN A 163 12.27 18.15 -9.03
N GLY A 164 12.06 17.00 -8.38
CA GLY A 164 12.71 15.72 -8.66
C GLY A 164 13.93 15.44 -7.75
N LEU A 165 14.19 16.30 -6.78
CA LEU A 165 15.38 16.26 -5.92
C LEU A 165 15.14 15.35 -4.70
N ILE A 166 14.77 14.10 -4.97
CA ILE A 166 14.27 13.13 -3.98
C ILE A 166 15.23 12.89 -2.80
N HIS A 167 16.55 12.98 -3.02
CA HIS A 167 17.55 12.86 -1.95
C HIS A 167 17.52 14.04 -0.98
N LYS A 168 17.25 15.26 -1.45
CA LYS A 168 17.10 16.44 -0.59
C LYS A 168 15.79 16.40 0.19
N HIS A 169 14.69 16.03 -0.48
CA HIS A 169 13.40 15.77 0.18
C HIS A 169 13.56 14.80 1.36
N ARG A 170 14.19 13.64 1.13
CA ARG A 170 14.50 12.66 2.19
C ARG A 170 15.40 13.21 3.30
N ALA A 171 16.39 14.03 2.97
CA ALA A 171 17.25 14.67 3.98
C ALA A 171 16.47 15.65 4.87
N TYR A 172 15.55 16.44 4.31
CA TYR A 172 14.69 17.32 5.11
C TYR A 172 13.69 16.53 5.95
N LEU A 173 13.05 15.47 5.43
CA LEU A 173 12.17 14.62 6.24
C LEU A 173 12.90 13.97 7.41
N LYS A 174 14.12 13.45 7.20
CA LYS A 174 14.94 12.89 8.29
C LYS A 174 15.26 13.94 9.35
N ALA A 175 15.61 15.16 8.95
CA ALA A 175 15.83 16.27 9.88
C ALA A 175 14.55 16.64 10.65
N VAL A 176 13.41 16.76 9.96
CA VAL A 176 12.09 17.04 10.55
C VAL A 176 11.73 16.01 11.63
N GLN A 177 11.93 14.72 11.34
CA GLN A 177 11.69 13.63 12.29
C GLN A 177 12.51 13.82 13.58
N SER A 178 13.83 14.01 13.46
CA SER A 178 14.72 14.18 14.62
C SER A 178 14.40 15.45 15.43
N ILE A 179 13.97 16.53 14.76
CA ILE A 179 13.55 17.79 15.39
C ILE A 179 12.22 17.62 16.14
N LYS A 180 11.27 16.87 15.56
CA LYS A 180 9.98 16.50 16.17
C LYS A 180 10.14 15.52 17.35
N ALA A 181 11.18 14.68 17.31
CA ALA A 181 11.60 13.78 18.39
C ALA A 181 12.40 14.47 19.51
N TYR A 182 12.82 15.73 19.33
CA TYR A 182 13.63 16.42 20.32
C TYR A 182 12.77 16.94 21.49
N ALA A 183 13.18 16.64 22.73
CA ALA A 183 12.39 16.87 23.95
C ALA A 183 12.32 18.34 24.41
N HIS A 184 13.12 19.20 23.78
CA HIS A 184 13.27 20.61 24.10
C HIS A 184 13.06 21.47 22.85
N GLU A 185 12.83 22.76 23.07
CA GLU A 185 12.87 23.76 22.00
C GLU A 185 14.33 23.96 21.57
N ILE A 186 14.58 23.91 20.25
CA ILE A 186 15.91 24.12 19.66
C ILE A 186 16.20 25.63 19.63
N LYS A 187 17.29 26.04 20.29
CA LYS A 187 17.68 27.44 20.44
C LYS A 187 18.73 27.91 19.44
N SER A 188 19.36 26.99 18.70
CA SER A 188 20.33 27.32 17.66
C SER A 188 20.47 26.24 16.59
N GLY A 189 20.96 26.64 15.41
CA GLY A 189 21.38 25.69 14.37
C GLY A 189 22.52 24.77 14.82
N ALA A 190 23.42 25.25 15.70
CA ALA A 190 24.53 24.46 16.24
C ALA A 190 24.06 23.37 17.23
N GLU A 191 22.99 23.63 17.99
CA GLU A 191 22.28 22.62 18.77
C GLU A 191 21.61 21.60 17.84
N ALA A 192 20.84 22.07 16.86
CA ALA A 192 20.16 21.22 15.90
C ALA A 192 21.11 20.28 15.16
N GLN A 193 22.33 20.75 14.80
CA GLN A 193 23.33 19.96 14.08
C GLN A 193 23.81 18.70 14.83
N LYS A 194 23.55 18.61 16.14
CA LYS A 194 23.86 17.41 16.95
C LYS A 194 22.84 16.28 16.73
N LEU A 195 21.67 16.58 16.14
CA LEU A 195 20.61 15.62 15.87
C LEU A 195 20.89 14.85 14.58
N ASP A 196 20.60 13.55 14.56
CA ASP A 196 20.79 12.72 13.37
C ASP A 196 19.95 13.26 12.19
N GLY A 197 20.55 13.30 11.00
CA GLY A 197 19.97 13.88 9.80
C GLY A 197 20.14 15.39 9.63
N VAL A 198 20.49 16.14 10.68
CA VAL A 198 20.66 17.60 10.61
C VAL A 198 22.11 17.97 10.21
N GLY A 199 22.41 17.90 8.92
CA GLY A 199 23.69 18.37 8.38
C GLY A 199 23.86 19.89 8.45
N GLN A 200 25.10 20.39 8.31
CA GLN A 200 25.46 21.82 8.36
C GLN A 200 24.57 22.74 7.47
N LYS A 201 24.15 22.27 6.29
CA LYS A 201 23.24 23.02 5.37
C LYS A 201 21.78 23.10 5.83
N ILE A 202 21.37 22.25 6.77
CA ILE A 202 20.05 22.28 7.42
C ILE A 202 20.17 23.09 8.71
N ALA A 203 21.21 22.87 9.51
CA ALA A 203 21.55 23.66 10.69
C ALA A 203 21.55 25.19 10.41
N LYS A 204 22.18 25.63 9.31
CA LYS A 204 22.15 27.04 8.88
C LYS A 204 20.74 27.58 8.60
N LYS A 205 19.84 26.76 8.04
CA LYS A 205 18.43 27.15 7.82
C LYS A 205 17.64 27.19 9.12
N ILE A 206 17.91 26.28 10.04
CA ILE A 206 17.28 26.28 11.37
C ILE A 206 17.66 27.57 12.11
N GLN A 207 18.94 27.98 12.05
CA GLN A 207 19.37 29.27 12.61
C GLN A 207 18.61 30.44 11.96
N GLU A 208 18.55 30.48 10.62
CA GLU A 208 17.79 31.50 9.88
C GLU A 208 16.30 31.58 10.28
N ILE A 209 15.65 30.42 10.50
CA ILE A 209 14.24 30.35 10.93
C ILE A 209 14.07 30.78 12.40
N ILE A 210 15.05 30.51 13.26
CA ILE A 210 15.05 31.00 14.65
C ILE A 210 15.20 32.52 14.67
N ASP A 211 16.19 33.05 13.92
CA ASP A 211 16.55 34.47 13.93
C ASP A 211 15.48 35.35 13.27
N THR A 212 14.86 34.88 12.17
CA THR A 212 13.95 35.70 11.33
C THR A 212 12.48 35.24 11.39
N GLY A 213 12.22 34.05 11.93
CA GLY A 213 10.91 33.43 11.87
C GLY A 213 10.48 32.92 10.48
N ARG A 214 11.33 33.02 9.45
CA ARG A 214 11.05 32.63 8.04
C ARG A 214 12.25 31.89 7.43
N LEU A 215 12.14 31.52 6.15
CA LEU A 215 13.24 30.94 5.39
C LEU A 215 13.27 31.54 3.99
N ASN A 216 14.28 32.36 3.68
CA ASN A 216 14.38 33.10 2.42
C ASN A 216 14.35 32.18 1.20
N LYS A 217 14.91 30.97 1.30
CA LYS A 217 14.82 29.97 0.23
C LYS A 217 13.37 29.57 -0.07
N LEU A 218 12.56 29.34 0.96
CA LEU A 218 11.16 28.97 0.79
C LEU A 218 10.36 30.15 0.24
N ASP A 219 10.56 31.34 0.80
CA ASP A 219 9.96 32.60 0.32
C ASP A 219 10.30 32.90 -1.15
N THR A 220 11.51 32.51 -1.61
CA THR A 220 11.92 32.62 -3.02
C THR A 220 11.18 31.60 -3.89
N GLN A 221 11.05 30.35 -3.43
CA GLN A 221 10.36 29.28 -4.16
C GLN A 221 8.84 29.49 -4.23
N GLN A 222 8.23 30.11 -3.22
CA GLN A 222 6.83 30.54 -3.23
C GLN A 222 6.55 31.70 -4.19
N LYS A 223 7.56 32.46 -4.61
CA LYS A 223 7.45 33.55 -5.60
C LYS A 223 7.69 33.10 -7.05
N ASP A 224 8.21 31.88 -7.24
CA ASP A 224 8.43 31.29 -8.56
C ASP A 224 7.14 30.64 -9.05
N GLU A 225 6.45 31.31 -9.99
CA GLU A 225 5.19 30.84 -10.58
C GLU A 225 5.29 29.42 -11.15
N ALA A 226 6.43 29.03 -11.73
CA ALA A 226 6.58 27.70 -12.30
C ALA A 226 6.70 26.63 -11.20
N LEU A 227 7.34 26.94 -10.07
CA LEU A 227 7.43 26.04 -8.92
C LEU A 227 6.12 25.96 -8.13
N THR A 228 5.38 27.05 -7.97
CA THR A 228 4.07 27.03 -7.32
C THR A 228 3.03 26.29 -8.16
N SER A 229 2.93 26.57 -9.47
CA SER A 229 2.09 25.78 -10.41
C SER A 229 2.45 24.29 -10.41
N LEU A 230 3.75 23.96 -10.37
CA LEU A 230 4.21 22.57 -10.31
C LEU A 230 3.76 21.88 -9.02
N ASN A 231 3.83 22.56 -7.87
CA ASN A 231 3.37 22.02 -6.60
C ASN A 231 1.85 21.87 -6.54
N GLU A 232 1.09 22.90 -6.97
CA GLU A 232 -0.37 22.89 -7.01
C GLU A 232 -0.89 21.75 -7.89
N ILE A 233 -0.38 21.61 -9.11
CA ILE A 233 -0.81 20.53 -10.01
C ILE A 233 -0.35 19.15 -9.51
N SER A 234 0.75 19.07 -8.74
CA SER A 234 1.23 17.82 -8.12
C SER A 234 0.49 17.44 -6.81
N SER A 235 -0.40 18.28 -6.26
CA SER A 235 -1.23 17.90 -5.11
C SER A 235 -2.46 17.07 -5.52
N ILE A 236 -2.88 17.19 -6.78
CA ILE A 236 -4.01 16.44 -7.35
C ILE A 236 -3.72 14.93 -7.35
N SER A 237 -4.59 14.15 -6.71
CA SER A 237 -4.43 12.69 -6.66
C SER A 237 -4.38 12.07 -8.05
N GLY A 238 -3.32 11.30 -8.33
CA GLY A 238 -3.06 10.73 -9.65
C GLY A 238 -2.15 11.58 -10.55
N ILE A 239 -1.75 12.79 -10.13
CA ILE A 239 -0.78 13.64 -10.84
C ILE A 239 0.53 13.71 -10.05
N GLY A 240 1.52 12.92 -10.48
CA GLY A 240 2.88 13.00 -9.94
C GLY A 240 3.72 14.11 -10.60
N PRO A 241 4.86 14.50 -10.01
CA PRO A 241 5.67 15.63 -10.51
C PRO A 241 6.16 15.51 -11.96
N VAL A 242 6.34 14.29 -12.46
CA VAL A 242 6.68 14.04 -13.88
C VAL A 242 5.56 14.48 -14.80
N LEU A 243 4.31 14.13 -14.46
CA LEU A 243 3.13 14.52 -15.24
C LEU A 243 2.83 16.01 -15.06
N ALA A 244 2.94 16.55 -13.85
CA ALA A 244 2.77 17.98 -13.60
C ALA A 244 3.74 18.82 -14.46
N LYS A 245 5.03 18.47 -14.51
CA LYS A 245 6.01 19.13 -15.40
C LYS A 245 5.61 19.07 -16.89
N LYS A 246 5.08 17.92 -17.34
CA LYS A 246 4.57 17.77 -18.71
C LYS A 246 3.38 18.72 -18.96
N LEU A 247 2.40 18.73 -18.07
CA LEU A 247 1.22 19.60 -18.14
C LEU A 247 1.60 21.09 -18.15
N LEU A 248 2.56 21.52 -17.33
CA LEU A 248 3.12 22.88 -17.35
C LEU A 248 3.74 23.21 -18.71
N SER A 249 4.48 22.28 -19.34
CA SER A 249 5.05 22.50 -20.68
C SER A 249 4.00 22.53 -21.80
N GLU A 250 2.83 21.96 -21.56
CA GLU A 250 1.64 22.02 -22.43
C GLU A 250 0.75 23.25 -22.13
N GLY A 251 1.18 24.14 -21.22
CA GLY A 251 0.51 25.40 -20.90
C GLY A 251 -0.50 25.33 -19.75
N VAL A 252 -0.67 24.17 -19.10
CA VAL A 252 -1.56 24.01 -17.94
C VAL A 252 -0.83 24.49 -16.69
N LYS A 253 -1.18 25.69 -16.20
CA LYS A 253 -0.48 26.36 -15.09
C LYS A 253 -1.27 26.44 -13.79
N SER A 254 -2.53 26.04 -13.79
CA SER A 254 -3.40 26.08 -12.60
C SER A 254 -4.39 24.92 -12.57
N ILE A 255 -4.99 24.68 -11.41
CA ILE A 255 -6.15 23.76 -11.27
C ILE A 255 -7.29 24.15 -12.24
N LYS A 256 -7.53 25.45 -12.47
CA LYS A 256 -8.54 25.94 -13.42
C LYS A 256 -8.22 25.60 -14.88
N ASP A 257 -6.94 25.48 -15.23
CA ASP A 257 -6.53 25.02 -16.57
C ASP A 257 -6.66 23.50 -16.69
N LEU A 258 -6.41 22.79 -15.60
CA LEU A 258 -6.59 21.34 -15.50
C LEU A 258 -8.06 20.93 -15.66
N GLU A 259 -9.00 21.72 -15.14
CA GLU A 259 -10.45 21.55 -15.36
C GLU A 259 -10.83 21.66 -16.85
N LYS A 260 -10.21 22.57 -17.62
CA LYS A 260 -10.47 22.75 -19.06
C LYS A 260 -10.02 21.55 -19.92
N ILE A 261 -9.12 20.72 -19.39
CA ILE A 261 -8.61 19.52 -20.08
C ILE A 261 -9.06 18.21 -19.41
N LYS A 262 -10.07 18.26 -18.54
CA LYS A 262 -10.54 17.12 -17.74
C LYS A 262 -10.74 15.84 -18.54
N ASP A 263 -11.28 15.93 -19.76
CA ASP A 263 -11.55 14.78 -20.63
C ASP A 263 -10.28 14.09 -21.16
N LYS A 264 -9.13 14.76 -21.10
CA LYS A 264 -7.79 14.20 -21.42
C LYS A 264 -7.12 13.53 -20.22
N LEU A 265 -7.66 13.71 -19.02
CA LEU A 265 -7.13 13.12 -17.78
C LEU A 265 -7.63 11.68 -17.62
N THR A 266 -6.81 10.83 -17.01
CA THR A 266 -7.23 9.47 -16.62
C THR A 266 -8.34 9.51 -15.56
N HIS A 267 -9.12 8.43 -15.43
CA HIS A 267 -10.22 8.36 -14.47
C HIS A 267 -9.80 8.70 -13.02
N HIS A 268 -8.66 8.17 -12.55
CA HIS A 268 -8.07 8.53 -11.25
C HIS A 268 -7.87 10.04 -11.14
N GLN A 269 -7.21 10.67 -12.12
CA GLN A 269 -6.92 12.10 -12.11
C GLN A 269 -8.19 12.96 -12.16
N GLN A 270 -9.22 12.54 -12.90
CA GLN A 270 -10.52 13.22 -12.90
C GLN A 270 -11.20 13.19 -11.52
N ILE A 271 -11.12 12.07 -10.80
CA ILE A 271 -11.65 11.95 -9.43
C ILE A 271 -10.76 12.72 -8.44
N GLY A 272 -9.44 12.67 -8.60
CA GLY A 272 -8.48 13.43 -7.79
C GLY A 272 -8.67 14.95 -7.93
N LEU A 273 -9.05 15.42 -9.10
CA LEU A 273 -9.47 16.80 -9.34
C LEU A 273 -10.85 17.09 -8.73
N LYS A 274 -11.82 16.19 -8.93
CA LYS A 274 -13.21 16.32 -8.43
C LYS A 274 -13.30 16.48 -6.90
N TYR A 275 -12.45 15.79 -6.15
CA TYR A 275 -12.45 15.77 -4.67
C TYR A 275 -11.16 16.31 -4.06
N HIS A 276 -10.42 17.17 -4.77
CA HIS A 276 -9.13 17.67 -4.31
C HIS A 276 -9.20 18.26 -2.88
N LYS A 277 -10.18 19.15 -2.64
CA LYS A 277 -10.36 19.84 -1.36
C LYS A 277 -10.74 18.89 -0.22
N GLU A 278 -11.48 17.84 -0.51
CA GLU A 278 -11.95 16.86 0.48
C GLU A 278 -10.88 15.81 0.79
N PHE A 279 -9.98 15.53 -0.15
CA PHE A 279 -8.79 14.69 0.07
C PHE A 279 -7.67 15.40 0.86
N GLU A 280 -7.64 16.74 0.87
CA GLU A 280 -6.75 17.52 1.74
C GLU A 280 -7.24 17.56 3.21
N GLN A 281 -8.53 17.28 3.46
CA GLN A 281 -9.10 17.30 4.81
C GLN A 281 -8.72 16.06 5.61
N ARG A 282 -8.32 16.28 6.87
CA ARG A 282 -8.10 15.20 7.83
C ARG A 282 -9.41 14.50 8.19
N ILE A 283 -9.36 13.18 8.32
CA ILE A 283 -10.50 12.33 8.71
C ILE A 283 -10.47 12.15 10.24
N PRO A 284 -11.48 12.60 11.00
CA PRO A 284 -11.63 12.31 12.43
C PRO A 284 -11.64 10.80 12.72
N ARG A 285 -11.03 10.39 13.83
CA ARG A 285 -10.95 8.97 14.22
C ARG A 285 -12.31 8.28 14.29
N ASP A 286 -13.36 9.00 14.69
CA ASP A 286 -14.70 8.43 14.84
C ASP A 286 -15.42 8.16 13.50
N GLU A 287 -15.15 8.95 12.44
CA GLU A 287 -15.60 8.61 11.08
C GLU A 287 -15.01 7.27 10.62
N ILE A 288 -13.73 7.02 10.95
CA ILE A 288 -13.02 5.79 10.59
C ILE A 288 -13.60 4.59 11.33
N LYS A 289 -13.94 4.73 12.62
CA LYS A 289 -14.59 3.66 13.41
C LYS A 289 -15.90 3.18 12.76
N ILE A 290 -16.72 4.10 12.26
CA ILE A 290 -17.99 3.77 11.60
C ILE A 290 -17.74 2.97 10.32
N ILE A 291 -16.84 3.45 9.46
CA ILE A 291 -16.49 2.76 8.21
C ILE A 291 -15.85 1.39 8.49
N GLU A 292 -14.93 1.31 9.45
CA GLU A 292 -14.31 0.06 9.90
C GLU A 292 -15.37 -0.97 10.31
N GLU A 293 -16.39 -0.57 11.08
CA GLU A 293 -17.47 -1.48 11.48
C GLU A 293 -18.32 -1.96 10.31
N ILE A 294 -18.64 -1.09 9.35
CA ILE A 294 -19.41 -1.48 8.16
C ILE A 294 -18.62 -2.45 7.27
N VAL A 295 -17.32 -2.18 7.06
CA VAL A 295 -16.43 -3.08 6.32
C VAL A 295 -16.29 -4.43 7.06
N ARG A 296 -16.15 -4.42 8.39
CA ARG A 296 -16.06 -5.63 9.24
C ARG A 296 -17.30 -6.50 9.15
N LYS A 297 -18.49 -5.90 9.29
CA LYS A 297 -19.78 -6.57 9.12
C LYS A 297 -19.92 -7.15 7.71
N THR A 298 -19.44 -6.44 6.69
CA THR A 298 -19.51 -6.89 5.29
C THR A 298 -18.55 -8.03 4.98
N LEU A 299 -17.29 -7.96 5.43
CA LEU A 299 -16.31 -9.05 5.27
C LEU A 299 -16.74 -10.33 6.01
N TYR A 300 -17.28 -10.21 7.23
CA TYR A 300 -17.80 -11.36 7.99
C TYR A 300 -18.97 -12.07 7.30
N LYS A 301 -19.79 -11.35 6.51
CA LYS A 301 -20.83 -11.93 5.65
C LYS A 301 -20.26 -12.66 4.42
N ILE A 302 -19.08 -12.26 3.93
CA ILE A 302 -18.40 -12.89 2.77
C ILE A 302 -17.74 -14.20 3.19
N ASP A 303 -16.87 -14.20 4.20
CA ASP A 303 -16.34 -15.40 4.85
C ASP A 303 -15.84 -15.04 6.27
N LYS A 304 -16.33 -15.79 7.27
CA LYS A 304 -16.00 -15.60 8.71
C LYS A 304 -14.53 -15.83 9.05
N ARG A 305 -13.75 -16.40 8.12
CA ARG A 305 -12.31 -16.67 8.26
C ARG A 305 -11.43 -15.52 7.74
N ILE A 306 -12.02 -14.48 7.16
CA ILE A 306 -11.28 -13.29 6.74
C ILE A 306 -10.77 -12.57 8.00
N VAL A 307 -9.47 -12.31 8.02
CA VAL A 307 -8.82 -11.41 8.99
C VAL A 307 -8.75 -10.03 8.35
N MET A 308 -9.08 -8.99 9.11
CA MET A 308 -8.88 -7.60 8.69
C MET A 308 -8.20 -6.81 9.81
N GLU A 309 -7.52 -5.73 9.44
CA GLU A 309 -7.05 -4.70 10.36
C GLU A 309 -7.11 -3.33 9.66
N THR A 310 -7.67 -2.31 10.32
CA THR A 310 -7.54 -0.93 9.84
C THR A 310 -6.16 -0.39 10.25
N CYS A 311 -5.34 -0.05 9.26
CA CYS A 311 -3.91 0.23 9.41
C CYS A 311 -3.62 1.74 9.41
N GLY A 312 -2.52 2.17 8.79
CA GLY A 312 -2.17 3.58 8.60
C GLY A 312 -2.03 4.35 9.91
N SER A 313 -2.31 5.66 9.86
CA SER A 313 -2.34 6.53 11.05
C SER A 313 -3.39 6.13 12.08
N TYR A 314 -4.45 5.42 11.68
CA TYR A 314 -5.49 4.95 12.59
C TYR A 314 -4.94 3.90 13.56
N ARG A 315 -4.19 2.90 13.07
CA ARG A 315 -3.54 1.90 13.93
C ARG A 315 -2.44 2.49 14.81
N ARG A 316 -1.77 3.56 14.35
CA ARG A 316 -0.81 4.33 15.16
C ARG A 316 -1.47 5.30 16.17
N GLY A 317 -2.74 5.10 16.51
CA GLY A 317 -3.45 5.84 17.56
C GLY A 317 -3.73 7.32 17.26
N LEU A 318 -3.45 7.83 16.06
CA LEU A 318 -3.63 9.27 15.79
C LEU A 318 -5.12 9.68 15.86
N PRO A 319 -5.42 10.92 16.30
CA PRO A 319 -6.79 11.43 16.40
C PRO A 319 -7.42 11.74 15.03
N THR A 320 -6.58 11.87 13.98
CA THR A 320 -7.04 12.00 12.61
C THR A 320 -6.14 11.24 11.63
N SER A 321 -6.70 10.80 10.50
CA SER A 321 -5.96 10.20 9.36
C SER A 321 -6.05 11.06 8.09
N GLY A 322 -5.27 10.72 7.06
CA GLY A 322 -5.45 11.31 5.71
C GLY A 322 -6.43 10.49 4.86
N ASP A 323 -6.34 9.18 5.00
CA ASP A 323 -7.11 8.16 4.32
C ASP A 323 -7.40 6.96 5.27
N ILE A 324 -8.10 5.96 4.75
CA ILE A 324 -8.49 4.75 5.47
C ILE A 324 -7.82 3.55 4.80
N ASP A 325 -6.75 3.04 5.41
CA ASP A 325 -6.07 1.81 5.00
C ASP A 325 -6.71 0.60 5.68
N ILE A 326 -7.16 -0.41 4.93
CA ILE A 326 -7.60 -1.69 5.50
C ILE A 326 -6.78 -2.84 4.90
N LEU A 327 -6.04 -3.53 5.76
CA LEU A 327 -5.39 -4.80 5.44
C LEU A 327 -6.40 -5.94 5.57
N ILE A 328 -6.37 -6.87 4.63
CA ILE A 328 -7.24 -8.04 4.56
C ILE A 328 -6.36 -9.27 4.32
N SER A 329 -6.67 -10.39 4.95
CA SER A 329 -6.05 -11.69 4.66
C SER A 329 -7.04 -12.82 4.88
N HIS A 330 -6.76 -13.99 4.31
CA HIS A 330 -7.62 -15.17 4.42
C HIS A 330 -6.79 -16.46 4.44
N PRO A 331 -7.07 -17.44 5.31
CA PRO A 331 -6.27 -18.66 5.44
C PRO A 331 -6.13 -19.52 4.18
N ASN A 332 -6.99 -19.33 3.17
CA ASN A 332 -6.87 -20.05 1.90
C ASN A 332 -6.08 -19.25 0.84
N TYR A 333 -5.63 -18.02 1.11
CA TYR A 333 -4.80 -17.24 0.18
C TYR A 333 -3.35 -17.19 0.70
N THR A 334 -2.46 -17.91 0.02
CA THR A 334 -1.08 -18.18 0.48
C THR A 334 -0.03 -17.60 -0.46
N THR A 335 1.23 -17.55 -0.04
CA THR A 335 2.34 -16.96 -0.84
C THR A 335 2.60 -17.66 -2.18
N ASP A 336 2.18 -18.93 -2.31
CA ASP A 336 2.29 -19.71 -3.54
C ASP A 336 1.23 -19.31 -4.59
N MET A 337 0.16 -18.64 -4.17
CA MET A 337 -0.96 -18.24 -5.02
C MET A 337 -0.68 -16.92 -5.72
N LYS A 338 -0.56 -16.98 -7.05
CA LYS A 338 -0.14 -15.86 -7.90
C LYS A 338 -1.20 -15.44 -8.94
N ASP A 339 -2.22 -16.26 -9.19
CA ASP A 339 -3.33 -15.89 -10.10
C ASP A 339 -4.39 -15.07 -9.32
N LYS A 340 -4.95 -14.07 -9.98
CA LYS A 340 -6.16 -13.36 -9.55
C LYS A 340 -7.27 -14.32 -9.10
N LYS A 341 -7.46 -15.45 -9.79
CA LYS A 341 -8.50 -16.45 -9.49
C LYS A 341 -8.37 -17.05 -8.09
N ASP A 342 -7.16 -17.08 -7.55
CA ASP A 342 -6.86 -17.68 -6.24
C ASP A 342 -7.24 -16.76 -5.07
N THR A 343 -7.58 -15.48 -5.34
CA THR A 343 -8.02 -14.51 -4.32
C THR A 343 -9.45 -14.70 -3.83
N PHE A 344 -10.18 -15.66 -4.41
CA PHE A 344 -11.62 -15.87 -4.19
C PHE A 344 -12.47 -14.61 -4.44
N GLU A 345 -11.97 -13.61 -5.18
CA GLU A 345 -12.62 -12.32 -5.47
C GLU A 345 -13.04 -11.56 -4.21
N ILE A 346 -12.29 -11.68 -3.11
CA ILE A 346 -12.64 -11.07 -1.81
C ILE A 346 -12.79 -9.55 -1.96
N ILE A 347 -11.86 -8.90 -2.66
CA ILE A 347 -11.88 -7.44 -2.87
C ILE A 347 -13.06 -7.03 -3.75
N GLU A 348 -13.30 -7.69 -4.89
CA GLU A 348 -14.44 -7.38 -5.77
C GLU A 348 -15.79 -7.58 -5.05
N LYS A 349 -15.93 -8.64 -4.25
CA LYS A 349 -17.15 -8.91 -3.47
C LYS A 349 -17.37 -7.85 -2.41
N LEU A 350 -16.32 -7.45 -1.69
CA LEU A 350 -16.38 -6.36 -0.70
C LEU A 350 -16.81 -5.05 -1.36
N VAL A 351 -16.12 -4.61 -2.41
CA VAL A 351 -16.41 -3.35 -3.11
C VAL A 351 -17.82 -3.36 -3.70
N LYS A 352 -18.25 -4.47 -4.31
CA LYS A 352 -19.62 -4.64 -4.83
C LYS A 352 -20.67 -4.46 -3.75
N GLU A 353 -20.46 -5.00 -2.56
CA GLU A 353 -21.43 -4.94 -1.46
C GLU A 353 -21.45 -3.56 -0.79
N LEU A 354 -20.28 -2.93 -0.56
CA LEU A 354 -20.20 -1.57 -0.03
C LEU A 354 -20.78 -0.52 -0.99
N LYS A 355 -20.74 -0.76 -2.31
CA LYS A 355 -21.45 0.08 -3.30
C LYS A 355 -22.97 -0.02 -3.17
N LYS A 356 -23.53 -1.22 -2.93
CA LYS A 356 -24.98 -1.36 -2.66
C LYS A 356 -25.39 -0.61 -1.38
N GLN A 357 -24.54 -0.66 -0.36
CA GLN A 357 -24.70 0.08 0.89
C GLN A 357 -24.42 1.59 0.75
N LYS A 358 -24.05 2.07 -0.45
CA LYS A 358 -23.69 3.47 -0.77
C LYS A 358 -22.50 4.02 0.03
N VAL A 359 -21.70 3.15 0.64
CA VAL A 359 -20.48 3.51 1.37
C VAL A 359 -19.35 3.84 0.41
N ILE A 360 -19.21 3.07 -0.68
CA ILE A 360 -18.28 3.37 -1.78
C ILE A 360 -18.98 4.21 -2.84
N LEU A 361 -18.36 5.34 -3.20
CA LEU A 361 -18.88 6.34 -4.12
C LEU A 361 -18.23 6.26 -5.52
N GLU A 362 -16.91 6.16 -5.59
CA GLU A 362 -16.13 6.08 -6.85
C GLU A 362 -14.95 5.10 -6.71
N ASP A 363 -14.50 4.52 -7.83
CA ASP A 363 -13.27 3.72 -7.88
C ASP A 363 -12.13 4.54 -8.49
N LEU A 364 -10.96 4.57 -7.84
CA LEU A 364 -9.71 5.02 -8.49
C LEU A 364 -9.03 3.87 -9.23
N SER A 365 -9.02 2.68 -8.61
CA SER A 365 -8.53 1.44 -9.21
C SER A 365 -9.11 0.22 -8.49
N LEU A 366 -9.51 -0.81 -9.24
CA LEU A 366 -9.98 -2.10 -8.71
C LEU A 366 -9.12 -3.25 -9.26
N GLY A 367 -8.24 -3.79 -8.41
CA GLY A 367 -7.48 -5.00 -8.66
C GLY A 367 -7.79 -6.09 -7.62
N PRO A 368 -7.35 -7.35 -7.86
CA PRO A 368 -7.67 -8.48 -7.00
C PRO A 368 -6.94 -8.45 -5.65
N PHE A 369 -5.74 -7.85 -5.62
CA PHE A 369 -4.91 -7.72 -4.41
C PHE A 369 -4.98 -6.32 -3.78
N LYS A 370 -5.46 -5.32 -4.53
CA LYS A 370 -5.53 -3.94 -4.07
C LYS A 370 -6.73 -3.21 -4.68
N TYR A 371 -7.46 -2.48 -3.85
CA TYR A 371 -8.45 -1.48 -4.23
C TYR A 371 -8.00 -0.09 -3.79
N MET A 372 -8.35 0.92 -4.58
CA MET A 372 -8.28 2.33 -4.21
C MET A 372 -9.59 2.99 -4.63
N GLY A 373 -10.26 3.68 -3.72
CA GLY A 373 -11.53 4.31 -4.00
C GLY A 373 -11.84 5.53 -3.14
N VAL A 374 -13.10 5.94 -3.24
CA VAL A 374 -13.68 7.04 -2.48
C VAL A 374 -14.88 6.50 -1.73
N CYS A 375 -14.97 6.83 -0.44
CA CYS A 375 -16.06 6.43 0.44
C CYS A 375 -16.71 7.62 1.13
N ILE A 376 -17.87 7.38 1.75
CA ILE A 376 -18.54 8.30 2.65
C ILE A 376 -19.01 7.56 3.90
N VAL A 377 -19.06 8.26 5.02
CA VAL A 377 -19.83 7.79 6.20
C VAL A 377 -21.31 7.95 5.85
N VAL A 378 -22.06 6.86 5.78
CA VAL A 378 -23.51 6.90 5.59
C VAL A 378 -24.16 7.02 6.96
N ASP A 379 -24.94 8.09 7.20
CA ASP A 379 -25.63 8.27 8.48
C ASP A 379 -26.86 7.36 8.51
N ASP A 380 -26.77 6.25 9.25
CA ASP A 380 -27.74 5.17 9.17
C ASP A 380 -28.92 5.39 10.14
N SER A 381 -29.55 6.58 10.03
CA SER A 381 -30.66 7.04 10.87
C SER A 381 -31.94 6.19 10.73
N ASN A 382 -31.98 5.25 9.78
CA ASN A 382 -33.04 4.26 9.60
C ASN A 382 -32.65 2.83 10.01
N SER A 383 -31.40 2.55 10.43
CA SER A 383 -30.97 1.21 10.89
C SER A 383 -31.24 0.93 12.38
N LYS A 384 -32.30 1.52 12.96
CA LYS A 384 -32.82 1.11 14.28
C LYS A 384 -33.56 -0.24 14.21
N GLU A 385 -32.99 -1.24 13.54
CA GLU A 385 -33.32 -2.63 13.84
C GLU A 385 -32.67 -3.02 15.17
N LYS A 386 -33.48 -3.53 16.08
CA LYS A 386 -33.14 -3.75 17.50
C LYS A 386 -31.92 -4.66 17.66
N ILE A 387 -30.77 -4.08 18.01
CA ILE A 387 -29.66 -4.82 18.60
C ILE A 387 -30.13 -5.32 19.97
N SER A 388 -30.43 -6.61 20.07
CA SER A 388 -30.80 -7.23 21.34
C SER A 388 -29.57 -7.32 22.27
N PRO A 389 -29.71 -7.04 23.58
CA PRO A 389 -28.58 -6.92 24.50
C PRO A 389 -28.08 -8.29 25.00
N HIS A 390 -27.57 -9.13 24.09
CA HIS A 390 -26.80 -10.32 24.45
C HIS A 390 -25.56 -10.45 23.56
N LEU A 391 -24.49 -9.78 23.97
CA LEU A 391 -23.06 -10.09 23.72
C LEU A 391 -22.18 -9.01 24.40
N LYS A 392 -22.35 -8.86 25.72
CA LYS A 392 -21.36 -8.22 26.60
C LYS A 392 -20.90 -9.26 27.61
N GLU A 393 -19.82 -9.96 27.31
CA GLU A 393 -18.92 -10.58 28.27
C GLU A 393 -17.65 -11.07 27.53
N ASN A 394 -16.54 -11.16 28.27
CA ASN A 394 -15.21 -11.62 27.80
C ASN A 394 -14.40 -10.69 26.88
N SER A 395 -14.24 -9.43 27.31
CA SER A 395 -12.92 -8.79 27.23
C SER A 395 -12.73 -7.79 28.37
N ASN A 396 -12.16 -8.25 29.49
CA ASN A 396 -11.28 -7.51 30.41
C ASN A 396 -10.98 -8.41 31.61
N ASN A 397 -9.73 -8.87 31.72
CA ASN A 397 -9.20 -9.42 32.96
C ASN A 397 -7.76 -8.93 33.15
N TYR A 398 -7.66 -7.66 33.55
CA TYR A 398 -6.51 -7.10 34.25
C TYR A 398 -7.12 -6.32 35.41
N GLN A 399 -6.86 -6.80 36.63
CA GLN A 399 -7.32 -6.15 37.86
C GLN A 399 -6.36 -5.01 38.18
N GLU A 400 -6.90 -3.81 38.40
CA GLU A 400 -6.41 -2.90 39.43
C GLU A 400 -7.63 -2.54 40.28
N GLU A 401 -7.46 -2.66 41.59
CA GLU A 401 -8.47 -2.35 42.61
C GLU A 401 -8.31 -0.87 43.01
N ASP A 402 -9.42 -0.18 43.30
CA ASP A 402 -9.62 0.62 44.51
C ASP A 402 -10.92 1.47 44.43
N ASP A 403 -11.45 1.78 45.62
CA ASP A 403 -12.70 2.43 46.03
C ASP A 403 -13.15 3.72 45.26
N GLU A 404 -14.37 4.28 45.36
CA GLU A 404 -15.30 4.36 46.51
C GLU A 404 -16.76 4.71 46.09
N LEU A 405 -17.70 4.76 47.05
CA LEU A 405 -19.16 4.95 46.86
C LEU A 405 -19.61 6.39 46.53
N THR A 406 -20.76 6.56 45.86
CA THR A 406 -22.01 7.15 46.45
C THR A 406 -23.22 7.14 45.49
N GLN A 407 -24.39 7.55 45.99
CA GLN A 407 -25.75 7.09 45.62
C GLN A 407 -26.56 8.01 44.65
N PRO A 408 -27.71 7.54 44.09
CA PRO A 408 -28.45 8.22 43.03
C PRO A 408 -29.57 9.15 43.55
N LEU A 409 -30.17 9.93 42.64
CA LEU A 409 -31.43 10.65 42.86
C LEU A 409 -32.40 10.42 41.70
N ASP A 410 -33.64 10.06 42.05
CA ASP A 410 -34.82 9.99 41.16
C ASP A 410 -35.21 11.37 40.61
N TYR A 411 -35.97 11.40 39.51
CA TYR A 411 -37.17 12.24 39.42
C TYR A 411 -38.20 11.67 38.43
N ASN A 412 -39.48 11.92 38.73
CA ASN A 412 -40.64 11.17 38.25
C ASN A 412 -41.13 11.51 36.84
N GLU A 413 -41.90 10.57 36.27
CA GLU A 413 -42.90 10.80 35.22
C GLU A 413 -44.10 11.59 35.77
N GLU A 414 -44.67 12.49 34.96
CA GLU A 414 -46.11 12.79 35.00
C GLU A 414 -46.66 12.91 33.56
N ASN A 415 -47.87 12.42 33.36
CA ASN A 415 -48.56 12.38 32.07
C ASN A 415 -49.46 13.61 31.89
N GLY A 416 -49.65 14.05 30.65
CA GLY A 416 -50.61 15.11 30.28
C GLY A 416 -51.05 14.94 28.84
N ASP A 417 -52.24 14.38 28.65
CA ASP A 417 -52.88 14.08 27.37
C ASP A 417 -53.97 15.12 27.10
N ASP A 418 -54.00 15.74 25.92
CA ASP A 418 -55.24 16.33 25.38
C ASP A 418 -55.17 16.51 23.85
N ASN A 419 -56.30 16.28 23.17
CA ASN A 419 -56.49 16.40 21.73
C ASN A 419 -57.63 17.38 21.43
N THR A 420 -57.43 18.32 20.50
CA THR A 420 -58.55 18.88 19.71
C THR A 420 -58.13 19.24 18.30
N ASP A 421 -58.83 18.68 17.31
CA ASP A 421 -58.75 19.06 15.91
C ASP A 421 -59.41 20.42 15.63
N THR A 422 -58.87 21.17 14.66
CA THR A 422 -59.64 22.12 13.83
C THR A 422 -59.02 22.20 12.44
N ASP A 423 -59.76 21.76 11.41
CA ASP A 423 -59.47 22.07 10.01
C ASP A 423 -59.89 23.53 9.70
N ASP A 424 -59.03 24.28 9.00
CA ASP A 424 -59.46 25.43 8.19
C ASP A 424 -58.50 25.64 7.00
N ASP A 425 -59.07 26.00 5.85
CA ASP A 425 -58.37 26.10 4.57
C ASP A 425 -57.61 27.42 4.45
N THR A 426 -56.30 27.38 4.17
CA THR A 426 -55.65 28.51 3.48
C THR A 426 -54.49 28.10 2.59
N VAL A 427 -54.70 28.21 1.28
CA VAL A 427 -53.61 28.15 0.30
C VAL A 427 -52.69 29.36 0.51
N CYS A 428 -51.45 29.10 0.92
CA CYS A 428 -50.38 30.09 0.93
C CYS A 428 -49.09 29.44 0.43
N GLU A 429 -48.63 29.87 -0.75
CA GLU A 429 -47.34 29.51 -1.30
C GLU A 429 -46.23 29.91 -0.32
N LYS A 430 -45.55 28.92 0.27
CA LYS A 430 -44.31 29.14 1.02
C LYS A 430 -43.27 28.12 0.62
N GLU A 431 -42.12 28.65 0.26
CA GLU A 431 -40.91 27.92 -0.10
C GLU A 431 -40.61 26.85 0.96
N SER A 432 -40.60 25.58 0.56
CA SER A 432 -40.14 24.52 1.46
C SER A 432 -38.65 24.70 1.72
N SER A 433 -38.34 25.32 2.87
CA SER A 433 -36.98 25.52 3.35
C SER A 433 -36.25 24.18 3.32
N ALA A 434 -35.19 24.08 2.51
CA ALA A 434 -34.47 22.84 2.33
C ALA A 434 -33.89 22.38 3.67
N ALA A 435 -34.50 21.35 4.26
CA ALA A 435 -33.92 20.62 5.38
C ALA A 435 -32.50 20.18 4.97
N GLY A 436 -31.49 20.79 5.59
CA GLY A 436 -30.11 20.75 5.12
C GLY A 436 -29.63 19.31 4.97
N LYS A 437 -29.50 18.82 3.74
CA LYS A 437 -28.89 17.52 3.47
C LYS A 437 -27.46 17.55 4.03
N LYS A 438 -27.25 16.84 5.14
CA LYS A 438 -25.95 16.70 5.80
C LYS A 438 -24.92 16.27 4.75
N GLN A 439 -24.00 17.18 4.41
CA GLN A 439 -23.09 16.99 3.30
C GLN A 439 -22.01 15.99 3.70
N TYR A 440 -22.09 14.78 3.16
CA TYR A 440 -21.09 13.74 3.38
C TYR A 440 -19.76 14.12 2.72
N THR A 441 -18.68 14.18 3.49
CA THR A 441 -17.34 14.46 2.96
C THR A 441 -16.75 13.20 2.33
N PRO A 442 -16.42 13.21 1.01
CA PRO A 442 -15.78 12.07 0.36
C PRO A 442 -14.37 11.83 0.94
N ARG A 443 -14.12 10.61 1.41
CA ARG A 443 -12.85 10.18 2.02
C ARG A 443 -12.14 9.14 1.15
N ARG A 444 -10.82 9.16 1.14
CA ARG A 444 -10.00 8.13 0.48
C ARG A 444 -10.00 6.84 1.30
N ILE A 445 -10.19 5.71 0.61
CA ILE A 445 -10.11 4.36 1.21
C ILE A 445 -9.34 3.42 0.29
N ASP A 446 -8.46 2.62 0.89
CA ASP A 446 -7.63 1.61 0.22
C ASP A 446 -7.80 0.26 0.91
N PHE A 447 -8.01 -0.80 0.13
CA PHE A 447 -8.01 -2.19 0.63
C PHE A 447 -6.79 -2.92 0.07
N LYS A 448 -6.05 -3.66 0.91
CA LYS A 448 -4.94 -4.52 0.48
C LYS A 448 -5.16 -5.95 0.96
N LEU A 449 -5.25 -6.90 0.03
CA LEU A 449 -5.27 -8.33 0.34
C LEU A 449 -3.83 -8.85 0.36
N CYS A 450 -3.40 -9.47 1.47
CA CYS A 450 -2.09 -10.09 1.61
C CYS A 450 -2.18 -11.61 1.83
N PRO A 451 -1.18 -12.39 1.39
CA PRO A 451 -1.05 -13.79 1.76
C PRO A 451 -1.07 -13.99 3.28
N TYR A 452 -1.59 -15.14 3.73
CA TYR A 452 -1.78 -15.41 5.15
C TYR A 452 -0.44 -15.55 5.91
N GLU A 453 0.58 -16.14 5.29
CA GLU A 453 1.94 -16.23 5.83
C GLU A 453 2.61 -14.85 5.90
N SER A 454 2.24 -13.94 4.99
CA SER A 454 2.75 -12.58 4.92
C SER A 454 2.07 -11.60 5.89
N TYR A 455 1.01 -12.02 6.61
CA TYR A 455 0.12 -11.10 7.35
C TYR A 455 0.88 -10.12 8.25
N TYR A 456 1.81 -10.59 9.08
CA TYR A 456 2.54 -9.71 10.01
C TYR A 456 3.54 -8.76 9.34
N TYR A 457 4.11 -9.13 8.19
CA TYR A 457 4.95 -8.23 7.39
C TYR A 457 4.10 -7.15 6.72
N SER A 458 2.94 -7.53 6.20
CA SER A 458 1.99 -6.59 5.59
C SER A 458 1.33 -5.70 6.64
N LEU A 459 1.11 -6.19 7.85
CA LEU A 459 0.62 -5.43 9.00
C LEU A 459 1.63 -4.39 9.45
N LEU A 460 2.90 -4.78 9.65
CA LEU A 460 3.99 -3.85 9.95
C LEU A 460 4.08 -2.76 8.87
N HIS A 461 4.12 -3.16 7.60
CA HIS A 461 4.22 -2.26 6.47
C HIS A 461 3.04 -1.29 6.36
N ASN A 462 1.80 -1.77 6.40
CA ASN A 462 0.62 -0.91 6.28
C ASN A 462 0.40 -0.07 7.56
N THR A 463 0.93 -0.45 8.72
CA THR A 463 0.91 0.40 9.93
C THR A 463 1.79 1.63 9.75
N GLY A 464 2.97 1.47 9.15
CA GLY A 464 3.92 2.55 8.93
C GLY A 464 4.44 3.19 10.23
N SER A 465 4.89 4.45 10.23
CA SER A 465 4.94 5.38 9.07
C SER A 465 5.85 4.90 7.93
N ASP A 466 5.83 5.61 6.80
CA ASP A 466 6.69 5.32 5.65
C ASP A 466 8.18 5.43 5.99
N GLU A 467 8.55 6.43 6.80
CA GLU A 467 9.92 6.55 7.33
C GLU A 467 10.23 5.47 8.37
N PHE A 468 9.29 5.08 9.25
CA PHE A 468 9.49 3.93 10.16
C PHE A 468 9.75 2.62 9.40
N ASN A 469 8.95 2.34 8.37
CA ASN A 469 9.18 1.22 7.45
C ASN A 469 10.56 1.29 6.79
N ARG A 470 10.98 2.48 6.36
CA ARG A 470 12.31 2.69 5.79
C ARG A 470 13.43 2.41 6.79
N GLN A 471 13.30 2.84 8.04
CA GLN A 471 14.29 2.55 9.09
C GLN A 471 14.36 1.05 9.39
N CYS A 472 13.23 0.36 9.50
CA CYS A 472 13.19 -1.10 9.67
C CYS A 472 13.93 -1.81 8.51
N ARG A 473 13.69 -1.39 7.26
CA ARG A 473 14.37 -1.92 6.06
C ARG A 473 15.88 -1.64 6.07
N VAL A 474 16.31 -0.46 6.51
CA VAL A 474 17.73 -0.10 6.64
C VAL A 474 18.42 -0.90 7.75
N ILE A 475 17.74 -1.17 8.86
CA ILE A 475 18.25 -2.00 9.96
C ILE A 475 18.35 -3.46 9.52
N ALA A 476 17.32 -4.00 8.84
CA ALA A 476 17.35 -5.33 8.23
C ALA A 476 18.57 -5.52 7.32
N LEU A 477 18.85 -4.56 6.42
CA LEU A 477 20.02 -4.58 5.53
C LEU A 477 21.35 -4.61 6.31
N LYS A 478 21.47 -3.83 7.40
CA LYS A 478 22.65 -3.87 8.29
C LYS A 478 22.84 -5.22 8.99
N GLN A 479 21.77 -6.00 9.15
CA GLN A 479 21.80 -7.35 9.72
C GLN A 479 21.97 -8.47 8.66
N GLY A 480 22.08 -8.12 7.37
CA GLY A 480 22.20 -9.09 6.28
C GLY A 480 20.86 -9.64 5.77
N TYR A 481 19.76 -8.94 6.04
CA TYR A 481 18.42 -9.30 5.56
C TYR A 481 17.85 -8.27 4.58
N THR A 482 16.93 -8.70 3.74
CA THR A 482 16.03 -7.81 2.99
C THR A 482 14.60 -7.96 3.51
N LEU A 483 13.98 -6.84 3.86
CA LEU A 483 12.63 -6.78 4.43
C LEU A 483 11.66 -6.16 3.42
N SER A 484 10.63 -6.91 3.05
CA SER A 484 9.52 -6.45 2.23
C SER A 484 8.22 -6.37 3.04
N GLU A 485 7.11 -6.01 2.40
CA GLU A 485 5.77 -6.16 2.99
C GLU A 485 5.23 -7.60 2.97
N TYR A 486 5.93 -8.54 2.34
CA TYR A 486 5.50 -9.94 2.22
C TYR A 486 6.36 -10.89 3.06
N SER A 487 7.65 -10.58 3.23
CA SER A 487 8.64 -11.45 3.85
C SER A 487 9.91 -10.74 4.30
N LEU A 488 10.67 -11.42 5.16
CA LEU A 488 12.09 -11.19 5.43
C LEU A 488 12.89 -12.35 4.80
N ASN A 489 13.99 -12.04 4.10
CA ASN A 489 14.92 -13.02 3.53
C ASN A 489 16.35 -12.70 3.98
N THR A 490 17.21 -13.71 4.11
CA THR A 490 18.68 -13.49 4.14
C THR A 490 19.17 -13.04 2.77
N LEU A 491 20.22 -12.21 2.75
CA LEU A 491 21.00 -11.90 1.56
C LEU A 491 22.30 -12.71 1.58
N ASN A 492 22.53 -13.50 0.53
CA ASN A 492 23.80 -14.18 0.31
C ASN A 492 24.87 -13.21 -0.20
N SER A 493 26.13 -13.65 -0.28
CA SER A 493 27.27 -12.87 -0.80
C SER A 493 27.00 -12.23 -2.16
N ASP A 494 26.25 -12.93 -3.01
CA ASP A 494 25.90 -12.51 -4.38
C ASP A 494 24.60 -11.68 -4.45
N ASN A 495 24.09 -11.21 -3.30
CA ASN A 495 22.79 -10.55 -3.10
C ASN A 495 21.55 -11.40 -3.47
N GLU A 496 21.71 -12.69 -3.68
CA GLU A 496 20.58 -13.61 -3.84
C GLU A 496 19.79 -13.75 -2.54
N LYS A 497 18.46 -13.93 -2.68
CA LYS A 497 17.54 -14.08 -1.56
C LYS A 497 17.49 -15.53 -1.09
N GLY A 498 17.66 -15.74 0.22
CA GLY A 498 17.26 -16.99 0.88
C GLY A 498 15.73 -17.16 0.92
N PRO A 499 15.23 -18.30 1.45
CA PRO A 499 13.79 -18.56 1.57
C PRO A 499 13.08 -17.50 2.44
N ASP A 500 11.78 -17.33 2.22
CA ASP A 500 10.95 -16.43 3.03
C ASP A 500 10.83 -16.95 4.48
N MET A 501 11.13 -16.09 5.45
CA MET A 501 11.00 -16.44 6.87
C MET A 501 9.54 -16.28 7.33
N ILE A 502 8.93 -17.34 7.86
CA ILE A 502 7.58 -17.29 8.44
C ILE A 502 7.66 -16.71 9.86
N VAL A 503 6.74 -15.79 10.21
CA VAL A 503 6.64 -15.17 11.53
C VAL A 503 5.21 -15.21 12.06
N HIS A 504 5.08 -15.24 13.39
CA HIS A 504 3.79 -15.35 14.09
C HIS A 504 3.45 -14.12 14.95
N SER A 505 4.20 -13.02 14.81
CA SER A 505 3.88 -11.72 15.41
C SER A 505 4.68 -10.61 14.72
N GLU A 506 4.25 -9.34 14.88
CA GLU A 506 5.11 -8.20 14.52
C GLU A 506 6.43 -8.24 15.30
N LYS A 507 6.40 -8.56 16.60
CA LYS A 507 7.58 -8.60 17.48
C LYS A 507 8.67 -9.53 16.97
N ALA A 508 8.30 -10.69 16.42
CA ALA A 508 9.26 -11.62 15.84
C ALA A 508 10.09 -10.99 14.69
N ILE A 509 9.51 -10.04 13.93
CA ILE A 509 10.23 -9.30 12.88
C ILE A 509 11.32 -8.41 13.51
N PHE A 510 10.98 -7.67 14.58
CA PHE A 510 11.93 -6.82 15.32
C PHE A 510 13.06 -7.64 15.95
N ASP A 511 12.71 -8.77 16.57
CA ASP A 511 13.68 -9.69 17.18
C ASP A 511 14.66 -10.26 16.12
N LEU A 512 14.18 -10.62 14.92
CA LEU A 512 15.00 -11.11 13.81
C LEU A 512 15.99 -10.06 13.27
N ILE A 513 15.61 -8.78 13.25
CA ILE A 513 16.47 -7.69 12.77
C ILE A 513 17.24 -6.97 13.90
N ASN A 514 17.29 -7.54 15.11
CA ASN A 514 17.95 -7.00 16.30
C ASN A 514 17.54 -5.53 16.61
N MET A 515 16.25 -5.22 16.46
CA MET A 515 15.68 -3.90 16.70
C MET A 515 14.81 -3.90 17.96
N GLU A 516 14.77 -2.78 18.67
CA GLU A 516 13.82 -2.58 19.76
C GLU A 516 12.38 -2.69 19.24
N TYR A 517 11.50 -3.36 19.97
CA TYR A 517 10.08 -3.45 19.61
C TYR A 517 9.39 -2.12 19.89
N TYR A 518 8.68 -1.60 18.89
CA TYR A 518 7.83 -0.43 19.01
C TYR A 518 6.36 -0.80 18.82
N SER A 519 5.52 -0.43 19.78
CA SER A 519 4.05 -0.54 19.64
C SER A 519 3.57 0.40 18.51
N PRO A 520 2.41 0.15 17.87
CA PRO A 520 1.97 0.92 16.70
C PRO A 520 1.96 2.44 16.87
N ASP A 521 1.54 2.93 18.03
CA ASP A 521 1.51 4.35 18.42
C ASP A 521 2.92 5.01 18.42
N GLN A 522 3.95 4.24 18.76
CA GLN A 522 5.36 4.69 18.76
C GLN A 522 5.99 4.79 17.35
N ARG A 523 5.26 4.42 16.29
CA ARG A 523 5.79 4.34 14.91
C ARG A 523 5.49 5.57 14.05
N SER A 524 4.98 6.66 14.64
CA SER A 524 4.57 7.89 13.94
C SER A 524 5.73 8.85 13.62
N LEU A 525 6.80 8.29 13.03
CA LEU A 525 7.97 9.02 12.55
C LEU A 525 7.60 9.98 11.41
#